data_AF-A0A8T5Q9F5-F1
#
_entry.id   AF-A0A8T5Q9F5-F1
#
_cell.length_a   1.000
_cell.length_b   1.000
_cell.length_c   1.000
_cell.angle_alpha   90.00
_cell.angle_beta   90.00
_cell.angle_gamma   90.00
#
_symmetry.space_group_name_H-M   'P 1'
#
loop_
_entity.id
_entity.type
_entity.pdbx_description
1 polymer ?
#
loop_
_entity_poly.entity_id
_entity_poly.type
_entity_poly.pdbx_seq_one_letter_code
_entity_poly.pdbx_strand_id
1 'polypeptide(L)'
;MQGAVGDVPSRHHFIVKNGTRIKNLRELYTSLKSMDNITFNHHVNDFKNDFHNWVRDIHKDNRLASDLLAAKNRKEMVEHLKKRVEELQDVKEEVKAAETKIVKKDPRKKNRRKRKIAAEAQTKEMLPKTNILPERPIAKPVETAIQNTLVQHPSLMKLTVGDFMLGLLIGAIAGLIIARII
;
A
#
# COMPACT_ATOMS: atom_id res chain seq x y z
N MET A 1 1.95 9.37 -11.85
CA MET A 1 2.30 8.24 -10.95
C MET A 1 3.11 8.81 -9.81
N GLN A 2 2.71 8.62 -8.55
CA GLN A 2 3.46 9.12 -7.40
C GLN A 2 4.80 8.39 -7.35
N GLY A 3 5.90 9.13 -7.57
CA GLY A 3 7.24 8.58 -7.48
C GLY A 3 7.46 7.96 -6.09
N ALA A 4 8.04 6.76 -6.06
CA ALA A 4 8.06 5.84 -4.92
C ALA A 4 8.70 6.37 -3.60
N VAL A 5 9.19 7.62 -3.57
CA VAL A 5 9.70 8.31 -2.37
C VAL A 5 8.62 9.12 -1.65
N GLY A 6 7.48 9.37 -2.30
CA GLY A 6 6.39 10.14 -1.71
C GLY A 6 5.71 9.39 -0.55
N ASP A 7 5.12 10.17 0.36
CA ASP A 7 4.28 9.65 1.43
C ASP A 7 3.03 8.99 0.84
N VAL A 8 2.72 7.80 1.34
CA VAL A 8 1.47 7.10 1.02
C VAL A 8 0.33 7.64 1.90
N PRO A 9 -0.94 7.55 1.47
CA PRO A 9 -2.06 7.95 2.32
C PRO A 9 -2.08 7.20 3.67
N SER A 10 -2.56 7.84 4.74
CA SER A 10 -2.54 7.30 6.12
C SER A 10 -3.09 5.87 6.27
N ARG A 11 -4.10 5.50 5.47
CA ARG A 11 -4.69 4.14 5.45
C ARG A 11 -3.75 3.06 4.93
N HIS A 12 -2.68 3.43 4.24
CA HIS A 12 -1.67 2.54 3.68
C HIS A 12 -0.33 2.64 4.42
N HIS A 13 -0.26 3.38 5.54
CA HIS A 13 0.93 3.37 6.37
C HIS A 13 1.19 1.95 6.86
N PHE A 14 2.46 1.53 6.83
CA PHE A 14 2.86 0.27 7.43
C PHE A 14 2.94 0.45 8.95
N ILE A 15 2.28 -0.44 9.69
CA ILE A 15 2.26 -0.42 11.15
C ILE A 15 3.19 -1.50 11.67
N VAL A 16 4.28 -1.08 12.31
CA VAL A 16 5.22 -1.99 12.96
C VAL A 16 4.62 -2.50 14.28
N LYS A 17 5.04 -3.69 14.74
CA LYS A 17 4.57 -4.29 16.00
C LYS A 17 4.60 -3.34 17.21
N ASN A 18 5.54 -2.41 17.26
CA ASN A 18 5.67 -1.42 18.34
C ASN A 18 4.75 -0.18 18.20
N GLY A 19 3.85 -0.18 17.22
CA GLY A 19 2.93 0.93 16.91
C GLY A 19 3.53 2.02 16.01
N THR A 20 4.80 1.93 15.64
CA THR A 20 5.43 2.90 14.72
C THR A 20 4.78 2.84 13.35
N ARG A 21 4.48 4.02 12.79
CA ARG A 21 3.91 4.15 11.44
C ARG A 21 4.99 4.55 10.45
N ILE A 22 5.07 3.82 9.34
CA ILE A 22 5.99 4.07 8.25
C ILE A 22 5.17 4.50 7.03
N LYS A 23 5.44 5.70 6.51
CA LYS A 23 4.65 6.30 5.41
C LYS A 23 5.31 6.23 4.04
N ASN A 24 6.60 5.93 3.95
CA ASN A 24 7.33 5.87 2.68
C ASN A 24 8.56 4.97 2.77
N LEU A 25 9.22 4.71 1.63
CA LEU A 25 10.41 3.85 1.54
C LEU A 25 11.62 4.38 2.32
N ARG A 26 11.76 5.70 2.48
CA ARG A 26 12.85 6.31 3.25
C ARG A 26 12.68 6.05 4.75
N GLU A 27 11.46 6.16 5.26
CA GLU A 27 11.15 5.81 6.64
C GLU A 27 11.30 4.31 6.88
N LEU A 28 10.94 3.47 5.91
CA LEU A 28 11.18 2.03 6.00
C LEU A 28 12.67 1.71 6.14
N TYR A 29 13.52 2.33 5.30
CA TYR A 29 14.97 2.20 5.38
C TYR A 29 15.51 2.59 6.77
N THR A 30 15.13 3.78 7.26
CA THR A 30 15.59 4.26 8.58
C THR A 30 15.07 3.36 9.70
N SER A 31 13.82 2.93 9.63
CA SER A 31 13.21 2.05 10.62
C SER A 31 13.92 0.70 10.69
N LEU A 32 14.17 0.06 9.54
CA LEU A 32 14.89 -1.23 9.49
C LEU A 32 16.33 -1.14 10.00
N LYS A 33 16.99 0.00 9.83
CA LYS A 33 18.36 0.20 10.32
C LYS A 33 18.45 0.15 11.85
N SER A 34 17.44 0.66 12.55
CA SER A 34 17.37 0.68 14.02
C SER A 34 16.42 -0.36 14.62
N MET A 35 15.74 -1.16 13.78
CA MET A 35 14.77 -2.16 14.23
C MET A 35 15.49 -3.32 14.94
N ASP A 36 14.94 -3.80 16.04
CA ASP A 36 15.44 -4.98 16.74
C ASP A 36 15.07 -6.28 16.00
N ASN A 37 15.76 -7.38 16.31
CA ASN A 37 15.53 -8.67 15.64
C ASN A 37 14.14 -9.25 15.92
N ILE A 38 13.59 -9.03 17.12
CA ILE A 38 12.29 -9.60 17.52
C ILE A 38 11.17 -8.93 16.71
N THR A 39 11.21 -7.61 16.59
CA THR A 39 10.29 -6.83 15.77
C THR A 39 10.43 -7.18 14.28
N PHE A 40 11.67 -7.31 13.79
CA PHE A 40 11.92 -7.71 12.39
C PHE A 40 11.34 -9.09 12.08
N ASN A 41 11.61 -10.09 12.92
CA ASN A 41 11.16 -11.48 12.72
C ASN A 41 9.63 -11.63 12.81
N HIS A 42 8.94 -10.68 13.43
CA HIS A 42 7.48 -10.64 13.43
C HIS A 42 6.90 -10.31 12.03
N HIS A 43 7.65 -9.56 11.23
CA HIS A 43 7.24 -9.13 9.89
C HIS A 43 7.87 -9.96 8.78
N VAL A 44 9.04 -10.56 9.05
CA VAL A 44 9.79 -11.39 8.11
C VAL A 44 10.11 -12.73 8.77
N ASN A 45 9.57 -13.81 8.22
CA ASN A 45 9.87 -15.18 8.63
C ASN A 45 9.75 -16.12 7.43
N ASP A 46 9.94 -17.41 7.66
CA ASP A 46 9.95 -18.42 6.58
C ASP A 46 8.63 -18.50 5.79
N PHE A 47 7.53 -18.00 6.35
CA PHE A 47 6.20 -18.05 5.73
C PHE A 47 5.75 -16.72 5.15
N LYS A 48 6.34 -15.58 5.58
CA LYS A 48 5.89 -14.26 5.14
C LYS A 48 6.98 -13.21 5.14
N ASN A 49 6.78 -12.20 4.30
CA ASN A 49 7.54 -10.96 4.31
C ASN A 49 6.59 -9.78 4.09
N ASP A 50 6.18 -9.14 5.20
CA ASP A 50 5.21 -8.05 5.17
C ASP A 50 5.76 -6.80 4.44
N PHE A 51 7.07 -6.56 4.51
CA PHE A 51 7.72 -5.44 3.82
C PHE A 51 7.68 -5.59 2.30
N HIS A 52 7.98 -6.79 1.81
CA HIS A 52 7.84 -7.14 0.39
C HIS A 52 6.42 -6.85 -0.12
N ASN A 53 5.40 -7.32 0.60
CA ASN A 53 4.00 -7.14 0.21
C ASN A 53 3.63 -5.65 0.17
N TRP A 54 4.04 -4.89 1.19
CA TRP A 54 3.78 -3.47 1.25
C TRP A 54 4.44 -2.69 0.10
N VAL A 55 5.70 -2.99 -0.22
CA VAL A 55 6.41 -2.36 -1.34
C VAL A 55 5.78 -2.72 -2.69
N ARG A 56 5.42 -3.99 -2.89
CA ARG A 56 4.74 -4.46 -4.11
C ARG A 56 3.36 -3.81 -4.28
N ASP A 57 2.55 -3.83 -3.23
CA ASP A 57 1.12 -3.55 -3.36
C ASP A 57 0.80 -2.07 -3.16
N ILE A 58 1.55 -1.35 -2.33
CA ILE A 58 1.30 0.07 -2.05
C ILE A 58 2.21 0.97 -2.90
N HIS A 59 3.52 0.70 -2.91
CA HIS A 59 4.48 1.51 -3.68
C HIS A 59 4.56 1.10 -5.15
N LYS A 60 4.02 -0.06 -5.52
CA LYS A 60 4.06 -0.62 -6.89
C LYS A 60 5.49 -0.74 -7.45
N ASP A 61 6.47 -0.93 -6.57
CA ASP A 61 7.88 -1.12 -6.95
C ASP A 61 8.22 -2.62 -6.97
N ASN A 62 7.89 -3.27 -8.09
CA ASN A 62 8.09 -4.71 -8.26
C ASN A 62 9.56 -5.11 -8.18
N ARG A 63 10.48 -4.23 -8.62
CA ARG A 63 11.91 -4.51 -8.61
C ARG A 63 12.42 -4.58 -7.18
N LEU A 64 12.14 -3.53 -6.39
CA LEU A 64 12.51 -3.52 -4.97
C LEU A 64 11.78 -4.62 -4.20
N ALA A 65 10.51 -4.89 -4.49
CA ALA A 65 9.77 -5.95 -3.81
C ALA A 65 10.37 -7.34 -4.05
N SER A 66 10.91 -7.60 -5.25
CA SER A 66 11.63 -8.83 -5.57
C SER A 66 12.97 -8.90 -4.83
N ASP A 67 13.72 -7.81 -4.80
CA ASP A 67 14.99 -7.71 -4.07
C ASP A 67 14.78 -7.97 -2.56
N LEU A 68 13.72 -7.39 -1.99
CA LEU A 68 13.34 -7.60 -0.58
C LEU A 68 12.89 -9.03 -0.29
N LEU A 69 12.28 -9.72 -1.26
CA LEU A 69 11.88 -11.11 -1.09
C LEU A 69 13.09 -12.06 -1.11
N ALA A 70 14.12 -11.73 -1.91
CA ALA A 70 15.34 -12.52 -2.03
C ALA A 70 16.34 -12.31 -0.87
N ALA A 71 16.21 -11.19 -0.15
CA ALA A 71 17.10 -10.86 0.96
C ALA A 71 16.96 -11.83 2.14
N LYS A 72 18.08 -12.39 2.61
CA LYS A 72 18.14 -13.43 3.65
C LYS A 72 18.10 -12.86 5.06
N ASN A 73 18.46 -11.59 5.22
CA ASN A 73 18.58 -10.95 6.52
C ASN A 73 18.26 -9.46 6.42
N ARG A 74 18.03 -8.85 7.58
CA ARG A 74 17.72 -7.42 7.69
C ARG A 74 18.77 -6.52 7.03
N LYS A 75 20.05 -6.89 7.14
CA LYS A 75 21.14 -6.07 6.59
C LYS A 75 21.06 -6.01 5.05
N GLU A 76 20.84 -7.14 4.39
CA GLU A 76 20.62 -7.19 2.94
C GLU A 76 19.42 -6.35 2.51
N MET A 77 18.28 -6.46 3.22
CA MET A 77 17.11 -5.62 2.93
C MET A 77 17.42 -4.12 3.03
N VAL A 78 18.18 -3.72 4.05
CA VAL A 78 18.61 -2.33 4.26
C VAL A 78 19.46 -1.84 3.09
N GLU A 79 20.37 -2.65 2.56
CA GLU A 79 21.19 -2.28 1.39
C GLU A 79 20.35 -2.13 0.11
N HIS A 80 19.41 -3.03 -0.15
CA HIS A 80 18.49 -2.90 -1.29
C HIS A 80 17.64 -1.63 -1.20
N LEU A 81 17.11 -1.33 -0.01
CA LEU A 81 16.36 -0.11 0.24
C LEU A 81 17.22 1.14 0.08
N LYS A 82 18.44 1.14 0.63
CA LYS A 82 19.38 2.26 0.50
C LYS A 82 19.64 2.60 -0.96
N LYS A 83 20.05 1.60 -1.75
CA LYS A 83 20.31 1.75 -3.18
C LYS A 83 19.09 2.33 -3.89
N ARG A 84 17.90 1.78 -3.61
CA ARG A 84 16.67 2.25 -4.26
C ARG A 84 16.30 3.67 -3.86
N VAL A 85 16.47 4.03 -2.60
CA VAL A 85 16.17 5.38 -2.08
C VAL A 85 17.15 6.42 -2.61
N GLU A 86 18.40 6.05 -2.88
CA GLU A 86 19.41 6.91 -3.55
C GLU A 86 19.05 7.14 -5.02
N GLU A 87 18.81 6.07 -5.79
CA GLU A 87 18.40 6.18 -7.21
C GLU A 87 17.17 7.08 -7.41
N LEU A 88 16.19 7.01 -6.50
CA LEU A 88 14.98 7.81 -6.60
C LEU A 88 15.19 9.29 -6.21
N GLN A 89 16.26 9.62 -5.48
CA GLN A 89 16.62 11.00 -5.16
C GLN A 89 17.23 11.70 -6.36
N ASP A 90 18.13 11.03 -7.06
CA ASP A 90 18.82 11.59 -8.23
C ASP A 90 17.81 11.95 -9.33
N VAL A 91 16.84 11.07 -9.59
CA VAL A 91 15.76 11.33 -10.57
C VAL A 91 14.92 12.55 -10.18
N LYS A 92 14.68 12.78 -8.89
CA LYS A 92 13.85 13.91 -8.43
C LYS A 92 14.52 15.25 -8.71
N GLU A 93 15.84 15.32 -8.56
CA GLU A 93 16.60 16.54 -8.82
C GLU A 93 16.75 16.81 -10.33
N GLU A 94 16.89 15.77 -11.15
CA GLU A 94 16.89 15.90 -12.62
C GLU A 94 15.55 16.42 -13.16
N VAL A 95 14.42 15.90 -12.67
CA VAL A 95 13.08 16.34 -13.11
C VAL A 95 12.82 17.80 -12.73
N LYS A 96 13.18 18.22 -11.50
CA LYS A 96 13.08 19.63 -11.09
C LYS A 96 13.94 20.55 -11.95
N ALA A 97 15.18 20.13 -12.25
CA ALA A 97 16.08 20.89 -13.10
C ALA A 97 15.53 21.03 -14.54
N ALA A 98 14.87 20.00 -15.06
CA ALA A 98 14.24 20.01 -16.37
C ALA A 98 12.99 20.91 -16.43
N GLU A 99 12.10 20.84 -15.43
CA GLU A 99 10.89 21.68 -15.36
C GLU A 99 11.23 23.18 -15.31
N THR A 100 12.31 23.54 -14.61
CA THR A 100 12.77 24.94 -14.50
C THR A 100 13.25 25.51 -15.84
N LYS A 101 13.72 24.65 -16.77
CA LYS A 101 14.20 25.06 -18.09
C LYS A 101 13.05 25.24 -19.10
N ILE A 102 11.93 24.53 -18.94
CA ILE A 102 10.79 24.60 -19.88
C ILE A 102 9.97 25.89 -19.72
N VAL A 103 9.87 26.45 -18.50
CA VAL A 103 9.07 27.66 -18.22
C VAL A 103 9.67 28.95 -18.81
N LYS A 104 10.96 28.97 -19.19
CA LYS A 104 11.62 30.17 -19.75
C LYS A 104 11.48 30.34 -21.28
N LYS A 105 10.75 29.45 -21.98
CA LYS A 105 10.66 29.47 -23.45
C LYS A 105 9.22 29.56 -23.97
N ASP A 106 8.52 30.68 -23.70
CA ASP A 106 7.60 31.37 -24.64
C ASP A 106 6.79 32.51 -23.92
N PRO A 107 7.22 33.78 -24.00
CA PRO A 107 6.44 34.90 -23.47
C PRO A 107 5.14 35.22 -24.24
N ARG A 108 4.80 34.55 -25.36
CA ARG A 108 3.75 35.00 -26.29
C ARG A 108 2.32 34.51 -26.00
N LYS A 109 2.08 33.56 -25.09
CA LYS A 109 0.72 33.02 -24.84
C LYS A 109 -0.12 33.74 -23.78
N LYS A 110 0.42 34.72 -23.03
CA LYS A 110 -0.32 35.39 -21.94
C LYS A 110 -1.38 36.40 -22.42
N ASN A 111 -1.26 36.94 -23.64
CA ASN A 111 -2.17 37.99 -24.15
C ASN A 111 -3.45 37.49 -24.84
N ARG A 112 -3.62 36.19 -25.11
CA ARG A 112 -4.81 35.69 -25.84
C ARG A 112 -6.05 35.48 -24.96
N ARG A 113 -5.89 35.26 -23.64
CA ARG A 113 -7.02 35.04 -22.72
C ARG A 113 -7.69 36.33 -22.23
N LYS A 114 -6.99 37.48 -22.19
CA LYS A 114 -7.61 38.76 -21.82
C LYS A 114 -8.60 39.29 -22.86
N ARG A 115 -8.47 38.92 -24.14
CA ARG A 115 -9.42 39.34 -25.19
C ARG A 115 -10.70 38.51 -25.26
N LYS A 116 -10.72 37.28 -24.72
CA LYS A 116 -11.89 36.38 -24.85
C LYS A 116 -12.94 36.56 -23.74
N ILE A 117 -12.57 37.10 -22.58
CA ILE A 117 -13.49 37.30 -21.44
C ILE A 117 -14.31 38.59 -21.59
N ALA A 118 -13.87 39.56 -22.40
CA ALA A 118 -14.62 40.80 -22.65
C ALA A 118 -15.78 40.63 -23.66
N ALA A 119 -15.78 39.58 -24.48
CA ALA A 119 -16.79 39.36 -25.52
C ALA A 119 -17.98 38.48 -25.06
N GLU A 120 -17.90 37.83 -23.90
CA GLU A 120 -18.89 36.84 -23.44
C GLU A 120 -19.72 37.31 -22.23
N ALA A 121 -19.53 38.58 -21.82
CA ALA A 121 -20.29 39.20 -20.72
C ALA A 121 -21.58 39.91 -21.18
N GLN A 122 -21.86 39.98 -22.48
CA GLN A 122 -23.05 40.69 -23.01
C GLN A 122 -24.21 39.77 -23.43
N THR A 123 -24.11 38.45 -23.28
CA THR A 123 -25.10 37.51 -23.87
C THR A 123 -25.92 36.70 -22.86
N LYS A 124 -25.87 37.00 -21.55
CA LYS A 124 -26.57 36.23 -20.51
C LYS A 124 -27.81 36.88 -19.90
N GLU A 125 -28.35 37.94 -20.49
CA GLU A 125 -29.48 38.70 -19.90
C GLU A 125 -30.89 38.25 -20.34
N MET A 126 -31.04 37.12 -21.01
CA MET A 126 -32.36 36.59 -21.35
C MET A 126 -32.45 35.10 -21.07
N LEU A 127 -32.99 34.74 -19.91
CA LEU A 127 -33.81 33.53 -19.75
C LEU A 127 -34.79 33.71 -18.57
N PRO A 128 -36.06 33.29 -18.74
CA PRO A 128 -37.17 33.65 -17.87
C PRO A 128 -37.26 32.75 -16.63
N LYS A 129 -37.76 33.34 -15.54
CA LYS A 129 -38.14 32.64 -14.31
C LYS A 129 -39.31 31.68 -14.61
N THR A 130 -39.13 30.38 -14.37
CA THR A 130 -40.23 29.40 -14.38
C THR A 130 -40.28 28.60 -13.08
N ASN A 131 -41.32 28.92 -12.29
CA ASN A 131 -42.16 28.11 -11.41
C ASN A 131 -41.68 26.74 -10.90
N ILE A 132 -41.42 26.69 -9.59
CA ILE A 132 -42.17 25.95 -8.55
C ILE A 132 -43.00 24.73 -9.02
N LEU A 133 -42.62 23.53 -8.56
CA LEU A 133 -43.50 22.43 -8.13
C LEU A 133 -42.72 21.50 -7.16
N PRO A 134 -43.37 20.63 -6.36
CA PRO A 134 -43.37 20.67 -4.91
C PRO A 134 -42.43 19.64 -4.27
N GLU A 135 -42.12 19.88 -3.00
CA GLU A 135 -41.31 19.01 -2.15
C GLU A 135 -41.88 17.59 -2.07
N ARG A 136 -40.99 16.60 -2.27
CA ARG A 136 -41.29 15.20 -1.97
C ARG A 136 -41.35 15.01 -0.45
N PRO A 137 -42.31 14.24 0.07
CA PRO A 137 -42.47 14.01 1.50
C PRO A 137 -41.30 13.24 2.10
N ILE A 138 -40.84 13.76 3.24
CA ILE A 138 -39.84 13.21 4.15
C ILE A 138 -40.39 11.91 4.74
N ALA A 139 -39.78 10.77 4.41
CA ALA A 139 -40.00 9.52 5.11
C ALA A 139 -39.29 9.59 6.48
N LYS A 140 -40.06 9.31 7.53
CA LYS A 140 -39.70 9.30 8.96
C LYS A 140 -38.72 8.16 9.30
N PRO A 141 -38.04 8.22 10.48
CA PRO A 141 -37.00 7.29 10.86
C PRO A 141 -37.60 6.00 11.42
N VAL A 142 -37.13 4.85 10.96
CA VAL A 142 -37.43 3.54 11.56
C VAL A 142 -36.33 3.22 12.56
N GLU A 143 -36.66 3.50 13.81
CA GLU A 143 -35.97 3.01 14.99
C GLU A 143 -36.60 1.65 15.34
N THR A 144 -35.84 0.56 15.22
CA THR A 144 -36.16 -0.72 15.88
C THR A 144 -34.87 -1.39 16.36
N ALA A 145 -34.53 -1.02 17.58
CA ALA A 145 -34.03 -1.84 18.67
C ALA A 145 -33.84 -3.37 18.45
N ILE A 146 -32.62 -3.80 18.80
CA ILE A 146 -32.23 -5.01 19.57
C ILE A 146 -32.31 -6.36 18.83
N GLN A 147 -31.16 -7.02 18.62
CA GLN A 147 -30.77 -8.21 19.39
C GLN A 147 -29.31 -8.63 19.09
N ASN A 148 -28.60 -8.89 20.19
CA ASN A 148 -27.30 -9.55 20.26
C ASN A 148 -27.24 -10.81 19.38
N THR A 149 -26.17 -10.99 18.62
CA THR A 149 -25.60 -12.34 18.47
C THR A 149 -24.10 -12.25 18.32
N LEU A 150 -23.45 -12.73 19.37
CA LEU A 150 -22.06 -13.15 19.45
C LEU A 150 -21.78 -14.13 18.30
N VAL A 151 -20.94 -13.76 17.32
CA VAL A 151 -20.34 -14.75 16.40
C VAL A 151 -18.87 -14.90 16.79
N GLN A 152 -18.67 -15.74 17.80
CA GLN A 152 -17.56 -16.66 17.75
C GLN A 152 -17.87 -17.69 16.67
N HIS A 153 -17.01 -17.86 15.67
CA HIS A 153 -16.46 -19.19 15.46
C HIS A 153 -15.15 -19.18 14.64
N PRO A 154 -14.16 -20.00 15.05
CA PRO A 154 -12.91 -20.24 14.35
C PRO A 154 -13.08 -20.78 12.94
N SER A 155 -12.19 -20.32 12.06
CA SER A 155 -11.90 -20.94 10.76
C SER A 155 -11.48 -22.39 10.98
N LEU A 156 -12.45 -23.28 10.75
CA LEU A 156 -12.37 -24.73 10.83
C LEU A 156 -11.45 -25.21 9.70
N MET A 157 -10.20 -25.58 10.04
CA MET A 157 -9.34 -26.33 9.11
C MET A 157 -10.05 -27.65 8.80
N LYS A 158 -10.48 -27.80 7.55
CA LYS A 158 -10.87 -29.10 7.01
C LYS A 158 -9.58 -29.90 6.85
N LEU A 159 -9.18 -30.66 7.88
CA LEU A 159 -8.20 -31.72 7.69
C LEU A 159 -8.81 -32.72 6.71
N THR A 160 -8.17 -32.85 5.55
CA THR A 160 -8.57 -33.85 4.57
C THR A 160 -8.01 -35.20 4.99
N VAL A 161 -8.70 -36.30 4.67
CA VAL A 161 -8.23 -37.66 4.97
C VAL A 161 -6.82 -37.94 4.38
N GLY A 162 -6.40 -37.15 3.39
CA GLY A 162 -5.04 -37.18 2.82
C GLY A 162 -3.94 -36.80 3.81
N ASP A 163 -4.19 -35.90 4.77
CA ASP A 163 -3.17 -35.43 5.71
C ASP A 163 -2.80 -36.49 6.77
N PHE A 164 -3.72 -37.42 7.06
CA PHE A 164 -3.47 -38.55 7.97
C PHE A 164 -2.60 -39.65 7.35
N MET A 165 -2.65 -39.82 6.02
CA MET A 165 -1.86 -40.88 5.35
C MET A 165 -0.37 -40.52 5.24
N LEU A 166 -0.02 -39.22 5.20
CA LEU A 166 1.37 -38.78 5.18
C LEU A 166 2.08 -39.09 6.52
N GLY A 167 1.38 -38.94 7.64
CA GLY A 167 1.90 -39.26 8.98
C GLY A 167 2.16 -40.75 9.20
N LEU A 168 1.28 -41.62 8.68
CA LEU A 168 1.45 -43.08 8.77
C LEU A 168 2.65 -43.57 7.94
N LEU A 169 2.92 -42.96 6.78
CA LEU A 169 4.03 -43.35 5.92
C LEU A 169 5.39 -43.01 6.55
N ILE A 170 5.52 -41.81 7.15
CA ILE A 170 6.76 -41.40 7.84
C ILE A 170 6.98 -42.24 9.10
N GLY A 171 5.92 -42.52 9.86
CA GLY A 171 5.99 -43.36 11.06
C GLY A 171 6.43 -44.80 10.77
N ALA A 172 5.94 -45.41 9.69
CA ALA A 172 6.33 -46.77 9.30
C ALA A 172 7.82 -46.88 8.90
N ILE A 173 8.34 -45.87 8.18
CA ILE A 173 9.76 -45.84 7.78
C ILE A 173 10.65 -45.66 9.01
N ALA A 174 10.31 -44.73 9.91
CA ALA A 174 11.08 -44.52 11.14
C ALA A 174 11.06 -45.76 12.05
N GLY A 175 9.90 -46.42 12.19
CA GLY A 175 9.76 -47.64 12.98
C GLY A 175 10.60 -48.81 12.45
N LEU A 176 10.67 -49.00 11.14
CA LEU A 176 11.49 -50.06 10.52
C LEU A 176 13.00 -49.83 10.69
N ILE A 177 13.44 -48.56 10.71
CA ILE A 177 14.85 -48.23 10.95
C ILE A 177 15.23 -48.50 12.41
N ILE A 178 14.38 -48.10 13.36
CA ILE A 178 14.63 -48.35 14.79
C ILE A 178 14.63 -49.85 15.11
N ALA A 179 13.70 -50.61 14.53
CA ALA A 179 13.61 -52.07 14.71
C ALA A 179 14.79 -52.86 14.10
N ARG A 180 15.64 -52.23 13.27
CA ARG A 180 16.86 -52.84 12.70
C ARG A 180 18.12 -52.51 13.50
N ILE A 181 18.04 -51.56 14.43
CA ILE A 181 19.15 -51.09 15.26
C ILE A 181 19.17 -51.78 16.63
N ILE A 182 18.04 -52.32 17.07
CA ILE A 182 17.87 -53.16 18.26
C ILE A 182 17.93 -54.63 17.86
#